data_AF-A0A8K0KP42-F1
#
_entry.id   AF-A0A8K0KP42-F1
#
_cell.length_a   1.000
_cell.length_b   1.000
_cell.length_c   1.000
_cell.angle_alpha   90.00
_cell.angle_beta   90.00
_cell.angle_gamma   90.00
#
_symmetry.space_group_name_H-M   'P 1'
#
loop_
_entity.id
_entity.type
_entity.pdbx_description
1 polymer ?
#
loop_
_entity_poly.entity_id
_entity_poly.type
_entity_poly.pdbx_seq_one_letter_code
_entity_poly.pdbx_strand_id
1 'polypeptide(L)'
;MTREIIEVLHWNANGIKRQELEFHNVLINHDIAVALVCETHLTPDMNFNLPATGIKISDCDGLVNLLSIYYPLNRDPIPSDFNSIHK
;
A
#
# COMPACT_ATOMS: atom_id res chain seq x y z
N MET A 1 -18.49 -5.84 23.73
CA MET A 1 -17.20 -5.49 23.10
C MET A 1 -17.10 -6.28 21.81
N THR A 2 -17.19 -5.61 20.66
CA THR A 2 -16.86 -6.22 19.36
C THR A 2 -15.33 -6.34 19.30
N ARG A 3 -14.83 -7.52 18.90
CA ARG A 3 -13.40 -7.68 18.58
C ARG A 3 -13.17 -7.04 17.23
N GLU A 4 -12.28 -6.07 17.15
CA GLU A 4 -11.75 -5.62 15.86
C GLU A 4 -10.83 -6.71 15.32
N ILE A 5 -11.11 -7.19 14.12
CA ILE A 5 -10.27 -8.12 13.38
C ILE A 5 -9.40 -7.28 12.46
N ILE A 6 -8.08 -7.48 12.52
CA ILE A 6 -7.13 -6.80 11.66
C ILE A 6 -6.76 -7.77 10.55
N GLU A 7 -7.10 -7.42 9.31
CA GLU A 7 -6.70 -8.18 8.13
C GLU A 7 -5.33 -7.72 7.64
N VAL A 8 -4.43 -8.69 7.42
CA VAL A 8 -3.06 -8.47 6.96
C VAL A 8 -2.84 -9.23 5.66
N LEU A 9 -2.40 -8.52 4.63
CA LEU A 9 -2.06 -9.09 3.33
C LEU A 9 -0.55 -9.27 3.20
N HIS A 10 -0.12 -10.46 2.78
CA HIS A 10 1.24 -10.68 2.28
C HIS A 10 1.16 -11.05 0.79
N TRP A 11 1.83 -10.29 -0.06
CA TRP A 11 1.69 -10.44 -1.51
C TRP A 11 3.01 -10.29 -2.26
N ASN A 12 3.30 -11.24 -3.16
CA ASN A 12 4.35 -11.09 -4.16
C ASN A 12 3.76 -10.37 -5.37
N ALA A 13 4.23 -9.16 -5.63
CA ALA A 13 3.72 -8.33 -6.72
C ALA A 13 4.42 -8.57 -8.06
N ASN A 14 5.62 -9.16 -8.08
CA ASN A 14 6.43 -9.31 -9.30
C ASN A 14 6.38 -8.06 -10.21
N GLY A 15 6.58 -6.88 -9.61
CA GLY A 15 6.37 -5.57 -10.21
C GLY A 15 5.00 -4.94 -9.88
N ILE A 16 4.96 -4.17 -8.79
CA ILE A 16 3.71 -3.60 -8.26
C ILE A 16 3.06 -2.56 -9.18
N LYS A 17 3.85 -1.79 -9.94
CA LYS A 17 3.33 -0.76 -10.86
C LYS A 17 2.37 -1.31 -11.91
N ARG A 18 2.55 -2.56 -12.34
CA ARG A 18 1.67 -3.19 -13.33
C ARG A 18 0.33 -3.60 -12.75
N GLN A 19 0.23 -3.72 -11.43
CA GLN A 19 -0.91 -4.27 -10.70
C GLN A 19 -1.48 -3.27 -9.68
N GLU A 20 -1.09 -2.00 -9.74
CA GLU A 20 -1.42 -0.98 -8.74
C GLU A 20 -2.93 -0.80 -8.53
N LEU A 21 -3.71 -0.80 -9.62
CA LEU A 21 -5.16 -0.68 -9.55
C LEU A 21 -5.82 -1.92 -8.94
N GLU A 22 -5.38 -3.12 -9.34
CA GLU A 22 -5.89 -4.38 -8.79
C GLU A 22 -5.57 -4.48 -7.31
N PHE A 23 -4.33 -4.14 -6.94
CA PHE A 23 -3.89 -4.11 -5.56
C PHE A 23 -4.72 -3.18 -4.69
N HIS A 24 -4.93 -1.95 -5.17
CA HIS A 24 -5.76 -0.97 -4.49
C HIS A 24 -7.18 -1.50 -4.25
N ASN A 25 -7.77 -2.15 -5.26
CA ASN A 25 -9.08 -2.79 -5.13
C ASN A 25 -9.08 -3.94 -4.12
N VAL A 26 -8.01 -4.75 -4.05
CA VAL A 26 -7.89 -5.82 -3.05
C VAL A 26 -7.85 -5.23 -1.63
N LEU A 27 -7.03 -4.19 -1.40
CA LEU A 27 -6.97 -3.52 -0.10
C LEU A 27 -8.35 -2.97 0.30
N ILE A 28 -9.06 -2.40 -0.67
CA ILE A 28 -10.39 -1.81 -0.47
C ILE A 28 -11.46 -2.86 -0.19
N ASN A 29 -11.54 -3.90 -1.01
CA ASN A 29 -12.65 -4.85 -0.98
C ASN A 29 -12.54 -5.83 0.20
N HIS A 30 -11.33 -6.06 0.69
CA HIS A 30 -11.06 -6.97 1.80
C HIS A 30 -10.77 -6.26 3.12
N ASP A 31 -10.89 -4.93 3.16
CA ASP A 31 -10.61 -4.11 4.34
C ASP A 31 -9.24 -4.40 4.98
N ILE A 32 -8.23 -4.52 4.12
CA ILE A 32 -6.85 -4.81 4.54
C ILE A 32 -6.29 -3.61 5.27
N ALA A 33 -5.91 -3.80 6.54
CA ALA A 33 -5.30 -2.76 7.36
C ALA A 33 -3.80 -2.60 7.05
N VAL A 34 -3.12 -3.72 6.85
CA VAL A 34 -1.67 -3.78 6.63
C VAL A 34 -1.37 -4.67 5.44
N ALA A 35 -0.58 -4.17 4.49
CA ALA A 35 -0.05 -4.98 3.40
C ALA A 35 1.47 -5.00 3.43
N LEU A 36 2.02 -6.21 3.28
CA LEU A 36 3.43 -6.50 3.09
C LEU A 36 3.61 -6.99 1.66
N VAL A 37 4.23 -6.16 0.82
CA VAL A 37 4.40 -6.48 -0.59
C VAL A 37 5.88 -6.73 -0.90
N CYS A 38 6.18 -7.86 -1.53
CA CYS A 38 7.52 -8.24 -1.97
C CYS A 38 7.63 -8.22 -3.51
N GLU A 39 8.89 -8.28 -4.01
CA GLU A 39 9.23 -8.19 -5.44
C GLU A 39 8.55 -7.00 -6.13
N THR A 40 8.47 -5.86 -5.44
CA THR A 40 7.74 -4.70 -5.97
C THR A 40 8.40 -4.07 -7.20
N HIS A 41 9.70 -4.33 -7.40
CA HIS A 41 10.56 -3.70 -8.42
C HIS A 41 10.56 -2.17 -8.37
N LEU A 42 10.14 -1.58 -7.24
CA LEU A 42 10.32 -0.16 -6.96
C LEU A 42 11.77 0.10 -6.63
N THR A 43 12.33 1.25 -7.00
CA THR A 43 13.60 1.73 -6.43
C THR A 43 13.29 2.76 -5.36
N PRO A 44 14.24 3.07 -4.44
CA PRO A 44 14.03 4.08 -3.41
C PRO A 44 13.58 5.45 -3.95
N ASP A 45 14.02 5.81 -5.17
CA ASP A 45 13.69 7.08 -5.83
C ASP A 45 12.35 7.05 -6.58
N MET A 46 11.68 5.89 -6.67
CA MET A 46 10.39 5.79 -7.34
C MET A 46 9.24 6.15 -6.41
N ASN A 47 8.45 7.14 -6.83
CA ASN A 47 7.16 7.40 -6.20
C ASN A 47 6.18 6.27 -6.51
N PHE A 48 5.55 5.75 -5.46
CA PHE A 48 4.40 4.85 -5.52
C PHE A 48 3.27 5.49 -4.72
N ASN A 49 2.26 6.00 -5.44
CA ASN A 49 1.23 6.87 -4.88
C ASN A 49 -0.05 6.07 -4.64
N LEU A 50 -0.22 5.59 -3.41
CA LEU A 50 -1.47 4.98 -2.98
C LEU A 50 -2.13 5.88 -1.92
N PRO A 51 -3.46 6.04 -1.91
CA PRO A 51 -4.17 6.75 -0.84
C PRO A 51 -4.14 5.95 0.48
N ALA A 52 -2.97 5.89 1.09
CA ALA A 52 -2.66 5.14 2.30
C ALA A 52 -2.28 6.10 3.44
N THR A 53 -2.49 5.69 4.69
CA THR A 53 -2.05 6.47 5.87
C THR A 53 -0.54 6.42 6.07
N GLY A 54 0.14 5.43 5.46
CA GLY A 54 1.59 5.37 5.42
C GLY A 54 2.10 4.36 4.42
N ILE A 55 3.20 4.70 3.75
CA ILE A 55 3.91 3.83 2.81
C ILE A 55 5.38 3.85 3.20
N LYS A 56 5.96 2.68 3.43
CA LYS A 56 7.40 2.53 3.67
C LYS A 56 7.99 1.54 2.69
N ILE A 57 8.92 2.01 1.86
CA ILE A 57 9.76 1.15 1.00
C ILE A 57 11.04 0.87 1.79
N SER A 58 11.38 -0.40 1.95
CA SER A 58 12.65 -0.82 2.55
C SER A 58 13.36 -1.77 1.60
N ASP A 59 14.64 -1.51 1.36
CA ASP A 59 15.51 -2.44 0.65
C ASP A 59 15.96 -3.53 1.64
N CYS A 60 15.77 -4.79 1.27
CA CYS A 60 16.29 -5.94 2.01
C CYS A 60 17.27 -6.68 1.10
N ASP A 61 18.55 -6.45 1.36
CA ASP A 61 19.72 -7.16 0.81
C ASP A 61 19.53 -7.68 -0.63
N GLY A 62 19.24 -6.77 -1.55
CA GLY A 62 19.41 -6.98 -2.99
C GLY A 62 18.36 -7.85 -3.68
N LEU A 63 17.29 -8.27 -3.02
CA LEU A 63 16.27 -9.12 -3.65
C LEU A 63 14.82 -8.67 -3.47
N VAL A 64 14.46 -7.88 -2.46
CA VAL A 64 13.05 -7.59 -2.20
C VAL A 64 12.89 -6.21 -1.59
N ASN A 65 12.33 -5.28 -2.37
CA ASN A 65 11.78 -4.05 -1.80
C ASN A 65 10.50 -4.40 -1.07
N LEU A 66 10.57 -4.47 0.26
CA LEU A 66 9.40 -4.64 1.11
C LEU A 66 8.66 -3.31 1.15
N LEU A 67 7.42 -3.33 0.66
CA LEU A 67 6.50 -2.22 0.79
C LEU A 67 5.53 -2.52 1.92
N SER A 68 5.64 -1.76 3.01
CA SER A 68 4.66 -1.76 4.09
C SER A 68 3.66 -0.65 3.85
N ILE A 69 2.39 -1.03 3.75
CA ILE A 69 1.28 -0.09 3.55
C ILE A 69 0.36 -0.17 4.74
N TYR A 70 0.09 0.98 5.33
CA TYR A 70 -0.94 1.18 6.34
C TYR A 70 -2.12 1.84 5.65
N TYR A 71 -3.26 1.17 5.66
CA TYR A 71 -4.46 1.65 5.00
C TYR A 71 -5.52 1.98 6.07
N PRO A 72 -6.19 3.14 6.01
CA PRO A 72 -7.17 3.51 7.03
C PRO A 72 -8.36 2.56 7.00
N LEU A 73 -8.63 1.94 8.14
CA LEU A 73 -9.89 1.22 8.41
C LEU A 73 -10.99 2.26 8.68
N ASN A 74 -12.19 2.03 8.14
CA ASN A 74 -13.33 2.96 8.11
C ASN A 74 -13.06 4.29 7.37
N ARG A 75 -13.49 4.29 6.10
CA ARG A 75 -13.17 5.28 5.07
C ARG A 75 -14.18 6.43 5.07
N ASP A 76 -13.72 7.62 5.39
CA ASP A 76 -14.06 8.74 4.54
C ASP A 76 -13.10 8.73 3.34
N PRO A 77 -13.58 8.94 2.09
CA PRO A 77 -12.69 9.05 0.94
C PRO A 77 -11.71 10.21 1.14
N ILE A 78 -10.43 9.99 0.84
CA ILE A 78 -9.43 11.07 0.82
C ILE A 78 -9.92 12.12 -0.18
N PRO A 79 -10.17 13.38 0.24
CA PRO A 79 -10.63 14.42 -0.67
C PRO A 79 -9.64 14.58 -1.83
N SER A 80 -10.16 14.79 -3.03
CA SER A 80 -9.41 15.02 -4.28
C SER A 80 -8.33 16.10 -4.19
N ASP A 81 -8.41 16.94 -3.16
CA ASP A 81 -7.55 18.11 -2.96
C ASP A 81 -6.20 17.76 -2.32
N PHE A 82 -6.01 16.53 -1.83
CA PHE A 82 -4.75 16.11 -1.21
C PHE A 82 -3.57 16.00 -2.19
N ASN A 83 -3.84 15.92 -3.50
CA ASN A 83 -2.82 15.94 -4.55
C ASN A 83 -2.34 17.36 -4.94
N SER A 84 -2.82 18.42 -4.29
CA SER A 84 -2.45 19.80 -4.63
C SER A 84 -1.32 20.40 -3.79
N ILE A 85 -0.77 19.66 -2.83
CA ILE A 85 0.34 20.13 -1.99
C ILE A 85 1.64 19.55 -2.54
N HIS A 86 2.11 20.08 -3.67
CA HIS A 86 3.52 20.16 -4.12
C HIS A 86 3.51 20.62 -5.59
N LYS A 87 3.33 21.92 -5.79
CA LYS A 87 3.81 22.64 -6.97
C LYS A 87 5.06 23.42 -6.60
#